data_AF-A0A2P5EAR2-F1
#
_entry.id   AF-A0A2P5EAR2-F1
#
_cell.length_a   1.000
_cell.length_b   1.000
_cell.length_c   1.000
_cell.angle_alpha   90.00
_cell.angle_beta   90.00
_cell.angle_gamma   90.00
#
_symmetry.space_group_name_H-M   'P 1'
#
loop_
_entity.id
_entity.type
_entity.pdbx_description
1 polymer ?
#
loop_
_entity_poly.entity_id
_entity_poly.type
_entity_poly.pdbx_seq_one_letter_code
_entity_poly.pdbx_strand_id
1 'polypeptide(L)'
;MTSVILAWLSKTSLLMAMDNDLGSEGEHASLPSRGWNSYDSFSGTISEEEFLQSAEIISKKLLLHGYEKKGSRHHADSLGFDVIDEWGRMIPDPDRGPSSKGGKGFTEVSKKVHSLGLKFGIHVMNGISTQAVHANTAILIGYNQGIKTTI
;
A
#
# COMPACT_ATOMS: atom_id res chain seq x y z
N MET A 1 -9.14 8.24 17.89
CA MET A 1 -10.40 8.41 17.14
C MET A 1 -10.21 7.83 15.75
N THR A 2 -11.19 7.05 15.33
CA THR A 2 -11.33 6.30 14.07
C THR A 2 -11.34 7.17 12.83
N SER A 3 -10.64 6.77 11.76
CA SER A 3 -11.19 6.81 10.40
C SER A 3 -10.36 5.99 9.41
N VAL A 4 -11.06 5.50 8.38
CA VAL A 4 -10.69 4.48 7.39
C VAL A 4 -10.58 5.13 6.02
N ILE A 5 -9.60 4.72 5.20
CA ILE A 5 -9.59 5.01 3.76
C ILE A 5 -9.99 3.74 3.00
N LEU A 6 -11.16 3.79 2.36
CA LEU A 6 -11.63 2.86 1.35
C LEU A 6 -11.24 3.41 -0.03
N ALA A 7 -10.42 2.68 -0.79
CA ALA A 7 -10.25 2.90 -2.23
C ALA A 7 -10.88 1.74 -3.01
N TRP A 8 -11.58 2.03 -4.09
CA TRP A 8 -12.41 1.12 -4.89
C TRP A 8 -11.97 1.17 -6.37
N LEU A 9 -12.30 0.17 -7.20
CA LEU A 9 -12.22 0.19 -8.69
C LEU A 9 -12.94 -1.02 -9.32
N SER A 10 -13.58 -0.81 -10.48
CA SER A 10 -14.32 -1.83 -11.26
C SER A 10 -13.72 -2.12 -12.63
N LYS A 11 -14.21 -3.19 -13.28
CA LYS A 11 -13.98 -3.53 -14.68
C LYS A 11 -15.33 -3.72 -15.38
N THR A 12 -15.57 -2.98 -16.46
CA THR A 12 -16.65 -3.23 -17.43
C THR A 12 -16.09 -4.02 -18.63
N SER A 13 -16.87 -5.00 -19.09
CA SER A 13 -16.74 -5.60 -20.42
C SER A 13 -18.13 -5.60 -21.07
N LEU A 14 -18.33 -4.80 -22.13
CA LEU A 14 -19.13 -5.18 -23.30
C LEU A 14 -18.76 -4.27 -24.49
N LEU A 15 -18.58 -4.89 -25.66
CA LEU A 15 -18.12 -4.30 -26.91
C LEU A 15 -19.24 -3.56 -27.66
N MET A 16 -19.01 -2.33 -28.15
CA MET A 16 -19.05 -1.96 -29.58
C MET A 16 -18.90 -0.44 -29.80
N ALA A 17 -18.09 -0.12 -30.82
CA ALA A 17 -18.11 1.05 -31.71
C ALA A 17 -17.47 2.40 -31.27
N MET A 18 -16.38 2.70 -32.00
CA MET A 18 -15.96 3.98 -32.61
C MET A 18 -15.30 5.08 -31.75
N ASP A 19 -14.10 5.44 -32.22
CA ASP A 19 -13.19 6.57 -31.92
C ASP A 19 -13.75 7.79 -31.16
N ASN A 20 -13.08 8.19 -30.08
CA ASN A 20 -12.16 9.32 -30.10
C ASN A 20 -11.49 9.56 -28.73
N ASP A 21 -10.21 9.90 -28.82
CA ASP A 21 -9.30 10.34 -27.77
C ASP A 21 -9.83 11.57 -27.00
N LEU A 22 -10.16 11.40 -25.72
CA LEU A 22 -10.08 12.42 -24.67
C LEU A 22 -9.82 11.70 -23.34
N GLY A 23 -8.66 11.96 -22.72
CA GLY A 23 -8.28 11.40 -21.43
C GLY A 23 -9.35 11.61 -20.36
N SER A 24 -10.05 10.54 -19.99
CA SER A 24 -10.95 10.55 -18.85
C SER A 24 -10.13 10.46 -17.58
N GLU A 25 -10.27 11.40 -16.65
CA GLU A 25 -10.00 11.16 -15.24
C GLU A 25 -10.73 9.87 -14.87
N GLY A 26 -9.98 8.78 -14.73
CA GLY A 26 -10.55 7.44 -14.70
C GLY A 26 -11.51 7.32 -13.53
N GLU A 27 -12.69 6.75 -13.77
CA GLU A 27 -13.62 6.36 -12.71
C GLU A 27 -12.91 5.37 -11.78
N HIS A 28 -12.21 5.90 -10.79
CA HIS A 28 -11.83 5.15 -9.63
C HIS A 28 -13.13 4.78 -8.93
N ALA A 29 -13.23 3.54 -8.50
CA ALA A 29 -14.29 3.12 -7.63
C ALA A 29 -15.72 2.93 -8.14
N SER A 30 -15.94 2.53 -9.39
CA SER A 30 -17.32 2.29 -9.86
C SER A 30 -18.03 1.03 -9.29
N LEU A 31 -17.31 0.01 -8.76
CA LEU A 31 -17.86 -1.20 -8.12
C LEU A 31 -17.08 -1.62 -6.88
N PRO A 32 -17.76 -2.30 -5.91
CA PRO A 32 -17.16 -2.58 -4.61
C PRO A 32 -15.77 -3.12 -4.72
N SER A 33 -14.82 -2.49 -4.03
CA SER A 33 -13.50 -3.07 -3.93
C SER A 33 -13.63 -4.46 -3.34
N ARG A 34 -13.24 -5.46 -4.12
CA ARG A 34 -13.14 -6.83 -3.65
C ARG A 34 -11.67 -7.13 -3.49
N GLY A 35 -11.32 -7.61 -2.31
CA GLY A 35 -9.96 -8.06 -2.10
C GLY A 35 -9.72 -8.65 -0.74
N TRP A 36 -8.44 -8.90 -0.50
CA TRP A 36 -7.96 -9.53 0.72
C TRP A 36 -7.05 -8.57 1.47
N ASN A 37 -7.17 -8.60 2.80
CA ASN A 37 -6.34 -7.88 3.74
C ASN A 37 -5.70 -8.86 4.73
N SER A 38 -4.47 -8.58 5.17
CA SER A 38 -3.73 -9.50 6.05
C SER A 38 -4.22 -9.56 7.50
N TYR A 39 -5.01 -8.58 7.96
CA TYR A 39 -5.25 -8.36 9.39
C TYR A 39 -5.88 -9.54 10.10
N ASP A 40 -6.98 -10.09 9.58
CA ASP A 40 -7.71 -11.15 10.28
C ASP A 40 -6.92 -12.46 10.35
N SER A 41 -5.92 -12.64 9.48
CA SER A 41 -5.11 -13.87 9.41
C SER A 41 -3.74 -13.72 10.08
N PHE A 42 -3.12 -12.55 9.98
CA PHE A 42 -1.73 -12.31 10.37
C PHE A 42 -1.57 -11.11 11.31
N SER A 43 -2.69 -10.48 11.71
CA SER A 43 -2.67 -9.25 12.50
C SER A 43 -1.71 -8.23 11.88
N GLY A 44 -0.68 -7.82 12.63
CA GLY A 44 0.36 -6.88 12.19
C GLY A 44 1.71 -7.51 11.86
N THR A 45 1.82 -8.85 11.77
CA THR A 45 3.11 -9.56 11.73
C THR A 45 3.39 -10.29 10.41
N ILE A 46 2.63 -10.00 9.36
CA ILE A 46 2.83 -10.66 8.07
C ILE A 46 4.22 -10.38 7.48
N SER A 47 4.88 -11.43 7.00
CA SER A 47 6.13 -11.33 6.23
C SER A 47 5.87 -11.08 4.74
N GLU A 48 6.88 -10.60 4.02
CA GLU A 48 6.81 -10.44 2.56
C GLU A 48 6.49 -11.76 1.85
N GLU A 49 7.08 -12.87 2.28
CA GLU A 49 6.85 -14.18 1.69
C GLU A 49 5.37 -14.60 1.82
N GLU A 50 4.82 -14.58 3.02
CA GLU A 50 3.40 -14.91 3.28
C GLU A 50 2.47 -13.99 2.52
N PHE A 51 2.83 -12.70 2.42
CA PHE A 51 2.08 -11.73 1.62
C PHE A 51 2.08 -12.14 0.15
N LEU A 52 3.23 -12.44 -0.45
CA LEU A 52 3.32 -12.83 -1.86
C LEU A 52 2.61 -14.16 -2.13
N GLN A 53 2.75 -15.16 -1.26
CA GLN A 53 2.02 -16.43 -1.35
C GLN A 53 0.49 -16.20 -1.36
N SER A 54 -0.01 -15.34 -0.48
CA SER A 54 -1.43 -14.96 -0.46
C SER A 54 -1.85 -14.28 -1.76
N ALA A 55 -1.00 -13.43 -2.34
CA ALA A 55 -1.28 -12.79 -3.64
C ALA A 55 -1.42 -13.82 -4.76
N GLU A 56 -0.55 -14.82 -4.80
CA GLU A 56 -0.62 -15.87 -5.81
C GLU A 56 -1.90 -16.70 -5.68
N ILE A 57 -2.33 -17.03 -4.46
CA ILE A 57 -3.57 -17.77 -4.22
C ILE A 57 -4.77 -16.97 -4.72
N ILE A 58 -4.84 -15.68 -4.40
CA ILE A 58 -5.92 -14.78 -4.85
C ILE A 58 -5.92 -14.66 -6.37
N SER A 59 -4.76 -14.45 -6.98
CA SER A 59 -4.63 -14.35 -8.44
C SER A 59 -5.13 -15.62 -9.14
N LYS A 60 -4.75 -16.81 -8.63
CA LYS A 60 -5.14 -18.09 -9.22
C LYS A 60 -6.61 -18.43 -9.01
N LYS A 61 -7.18 -18.11 -7.84
CA LYS A 61 -8.52 -18.60 -7.44
C LYS A 61 -9.64 -17.57 -7.56
N LEU A 62 -9.34 -16.29 -7.36
CA LEU A 62 -10.36 -15.25 -7.15
C LEU A 62 -10.32 -14.12 -8.17
N LEU A 63 -9.23 -14.00 -8.95
CA LEU A 63 -9.10 -12.97 -9.98
C LEU A 63 -10.21 -13.05 -11.04
N LEU A 64 -10.57 -14.27 -11.45
CA LEU A 64 -11.68 -14.52 -12.39
C LEU A 64 -13.04 -14.06 -11.85
N HIS A 65 -13.17 -13.96 -10.53
CA HIS A 65 -14.38 -13.48 -9.86
C HIS A 65 -14.28 -11.99 -9.49
N GLY A 66 -13.26 -11.29 -9.99
CA GLY A 66 -13.06 -9.85 -9.82
C GLY A 66 -12.57 -9.41 -8.44
N TYR A 67 -11.89 -10.31 -7.72
CA TYR A 67 -11.13 -9.94 -6.52
C TYR A 67 -9.74 -9.43 -6.90
N GLU A 68 -9.36 -8.31 -6.31
CA GLU A 68 -8.03 -7.71 -6.38
C GLU A 68 -7.35 -7.83 -5.00
N LYS A 69 -6.11 -7.36 -4.80
CA LYS A 69 -5.45 -7.43 -3.48
C LYS A 69 -5.52 -6.08 -2.76
N LYS A 70 -5.72 -6.11 -1.43
CA LYS A 70 -5.85 -4.92 -0.57
C LYS A 70 -5.02 -5.00 0.71
N GLY A 71 -3.74 -4.71 0.58
CA GLY A 71 -2.79 -4.29 1.63
C GLY A 71 -2.66 -5.05 2.95
N SER A 72 -1.55 -4.77 3.64
CA SER A 72 -1.29 -5.22 5.00
C SER A 72 -1.78 -4.17 6.00
N ARG A 73 -2.32 -4.61 7.16
CA ARG A 73 -2.54 -3.73 8.33
C ARG A 73 -1.39 -3.90 9.31
N HIS A 74 -0.80 -2.80 9.76
CA HIS A 74 0.10 -2.78 10.92
C HIS A 74 -0.63 -2.16 12.11
N HIS A 75 -0.40 -2.73 13.30
CA HIS A 75 -1.06 -2.36 14.54
C HIS A 75 -0.44 -1.10 15.16
N ALA A 76 -1.22 -0.32 15.90
CA ALA A 76 -0.74 0.89 16.59
C ALA A 76 0.09 0.59 17.85
N ASP A 77 0.02 -0.65 18.33
CA ASP A 77 0.59 -1.09 19.61
C ASP A 77 1.46 -2.35 19.43
N SER A 78 2.16 -2.46 18.29
CA SER A 78 3.40 -3.23 18.29
C SER A 78 4.40 -2.46 19.15
N LEU A 79 4.86 -3.06 20.25
CA LEU A 79 5.97 -2.60 21.09
C LEU A 79 7.33 -2.47 20.34
N GLY A 80 7.31 -2.52 19.00
CA GLY A 80 8.45 -2.37 18.13
C GLY A 80 8.64 -0.91 17.71
N PHE A 81 9.87 -0.52 17.51
CA PHE A 81 10.21 0.78 16.94
C PHE A 81 9.74 0.82 15.47
N ASP A 82 8.98 1.84 15.09
CA ASP A 82 8.76 2.19 13.69
C ASP A 82 10.11 2.33 12.99
N VAL A 83 10.21 1.75 11.80
CA VAL A 83 11.34 2.03 10.90
C VAL A 83 10.97 3.29 10.12
N ILE A 84 11.68 4.39 10.41
CA ILE A 84 11.46 5.70 9.76
C ILE A 84 12.67 6.09 8.92
N ASP A 85 12.44 6.82 7.83
CA ASP A 85 13.52 7.46 7.07
C ASP A 85 13.95 8.80 7.70
N GLU A 86 14.94 9.45 7.08
CA GLU A 86 15.48 10.74 7.53
C GLU A 86 14.43 11.89 7.55
N TRP A 87 13.27 11.67 6.93
CA TRP A 87 12.18 12.63 6.82
C TRP A 87 11.00 12.29 7.74
N GLY A 88 11.18 11.33 8.66
CA GLY A 88 10.14 10.88 9.59
C GLY A 88 9.05 10.04 8.94
N ARG A 89 9.23 9.55 7.70
CA ARG A 89 8.26 8.72 7.00
C ARG A 89 8.47 7.25 7.36
N MET A 90 7.40 6.55 7.71
CA MET A 90 7.45 5.11 7.97
C MET A 90 7.79 4.34 6.69
N ILE A 91 8.70 3.39 6.80
CA ILE A 91 9.12 2.48 5.73
C ILE A 91 8.90 1.01 6.14
N PRO A 92 8.75 0.08 5.18
CA PRO A 92 8.65 -1.34 5.51
C PRO A 92 9.90 -1.85 6.22
N ASP A 93 9.68 -2.53 7.34
CA ASP A 93 10.70 -3.22 8.12
C ASP A 93 11.51 -4.18 7.21
N PRO A 94 12.82 -3.94 7.02
CA PRO A 94 13.69 -4.76 6.17
C PRO A 94 13.86 -6.21 6.64
N ASP A 95 13.57 -6.52 7.90
CA ASP A 95 13.64 -7.90 8.39
C ASP A 95 12.38 -8.69 7.99
N ARG A 96 11.22 -8.02 7.96
CA ARG A 96 9.95 -8.62 7.50
C ARG A 96 9.77 -8.56 5.99
N GLY A 97 10.30 -7.51 5.36
CA GLY A 97 10.28 -7.29 3.93
C GLY A 97 11.69 -7.10 3.39
N PRO A 98 12.46 -8.19 3.18
CA PRO A 98 13.84 -8.11 2.72
C PRO A 98 14.03 -7.33 1.41
N SER A 99 13.00 -7.26 0.56
CA SER A 99 13.06 -6.49 -0.69
C SER A 99 13.08 -4.97 -0.47
N SER A 100 12.70 -4.48 0.72
CA SER A 100 12.75 -3.05 1.04
C SER A 100 14.16 -2.51 1.33
N LYS A 101 15.13 -3.41 1.57
CA LYS A 101 16.52 -3.07 1.88
C LYS A 101 17.10 -2.12 0.85
N GLY A 102 17.91 -1.16 1.34
CA GLY A 102 18.51 -0.13 0.50
C GLY A 102 17.53 0.95 0.03
N GLY A 103 16.47 1.22 0.81
CA GLY A 103 15.53 2.32 0.52
C GLY A 103 14.54 2.04 -0.61
N LYS A 104 14.34 0.76 -0.97
CA LYS A 104 13.45 0.38 -2.08
C LYS A 104 11.96 0.42 -1.70
N GLY A 105 11.65 0.48 -0.41
CA GLY A 105 10.29 0.51 0.09
C GLY A 105 9.47 -0.68 -0.41
N PHE A 106 8.21 -0.44 -0.81
CA PHE A 106 7.32 -1.48 -1.35
C PHE A 106 7.44 -1.71 -2.87
N THR A 107 8.45 -1.14 -3.52
CA THR A 107 8.56 -1.14 -4.99
C THR A 107 8.57 -2.57 -5.56
N GLU A 108 9.38 -3.46 -5.02
CA GLU A 108 9.52 -4.81 -5.56
C GLU A 108 8.29 -5.69 -5.26
N VAL A 109 7.74 -5.59 -4.04
CA VAL A 109 6.49 -6.26 -3.67
C VAL A 109 5.33 -5.82 -4.56
N SER A 110 5.18 -4.50 -4.77
CA SER A 110 4.10 -3.96 -5.60
C SER A 110 4.23 -4.39 -7.06
N LYS A 111 5.45 -4.37 -7.64
CA LYS A 111 5.72 -4.91 -8.98
C LYS A 111 5.31 -6.38 -9.10
N LYS A 112 5.67 -7.22 -8.12
CA LYS A 112 5.28 -8.64 -8.13
C LYS A 112 3.76 -8.80 -8.06
N VAL A 113 3.07 -8.04 -7.21
CA VAL A 113 1.60 -8.05 -7.12
C VAL A 113 0.96 -7.60 -8.45
N HIS A 114 1.48 -6.54 -9.07
CA HIS A 114 1.00 -6.06 -10.36
C HIS A 114 1.23 -7.08 -11.48
N SER A 115 2.35 -7.81 -11.46
CA SER A 115 2.62 -8.90 -12.44
C SER A 115 1.62 -10.06 -12.34
N LEU A 116 0.94 -10.21 -11.20
CA LEU A 116 -0.13 -11.19 -10.98
C LEU A 116 -1.51 -10.67 -11.42
N GLY A 117 -1.59 -9.49 -12.03
CA GLY A 117 -2.84 -8.85 -12.45
C GLY A 117 -3.65 -8.26 -11.28
N LEU A 118 -3.05 -8.12 -10.10
CA LEU A 118 -3.69 -7.59 -8.89
C LEU A 118 -3.25 -6.14 -8.63
N LYS A 119 -4.03 -5.40 -7.84
CA LYS A 119 -3.63 -4.09 -7.30
C LYS A 119 -2.93 -4.24 -5.94
N PHE A 120 -2.02 -3.33 -5.61
CA PHE A 120 -1.36 -3.28 -4.31
C PHE A 120 -1.91 -2.12 -3.47
N GLY A 121 -2.05 -2.35 -2.16
CA GLY A 121 -2.49 -1.32 -1.21
C GLY A 121 -1.70 -1.44 0.08
N ILE A 122 -1.74 -0.42 0.93
CA ILE A 122 -1.12 -0.42 2.26
C ILE A 122 -2.07 0.21 3.27
N HIS A 123 -1.91 -0.14 4.54
CA HIS A 123 -2.52 0.57 5.65
C HIS A 123 -1.52 1.54 6.25
N VAL A 124 -1.94 2.77 6.51
CA VAL A 124 -1.16 3.78 7.22
C VAL A 124 -1.95 4.25 8.43
N MET A 125 -1.25 4.52 9.53
CA MET A 125 -1.82 5.21 10.67
C MET A 125 -1.90 6.69 10.37
N ASN A 126 -2.96 7.36 10.82
CA ASN A 126 -3.05 8.82 10.71
C ASN A 126 -2.01 9.49 11.64
N GLY A 127 -1.47 10.60 11.19
CA GLY A 127 -0.49 11.40 11.92
C GLY A 127 0.95 11.05 11.57
N ILE A 128 1.83 11.25 12.53
CA ILE A 128 3.28 11.07 12.41
C ILE A 128 3.78 10.11 13.50
N SER A 129 4.85 9.36 13.21
CA SER A 129 5.54 8.53 14.20
C SER A 129 5.95 9.36 15.42
N THR A 130 5.68 8.84 16.61
CA THR A 130 6.15 9.47 17.87
C THR A 130 7.67 9.51 17.94
N GLN A 131 8.37 8.57 17.30
CA GLN A 131 9.83 8.61 17.19
C GLN A 131 10.31 9.77 16.31
N ALA A 132 9.61 10.03 15.20
CA ALA A 132 9.92 11.17 14.33
C ALA A 132 9.73 12.50 15.09
N VAL A 133 8.69 12.60 15.93
CA VAL A 133 8.46 13.75 16.82
C VAL A 133 9.58 13.88 17.85
N HIS A 134 9.91 12.82 18.58
CA HIS A 134 10.96 12.85 19.61
C HIS A 134 12.35 13.14 19.03
N ALA A 135 12.64 12.65 17.82
CA ALA A 135 13.89 12.92 17.12
C ALA A 135 13.89 14.26 16.38
N ASN A 136 12.76 14.98 16.38
CA ASN A 136 12.55 16.22 15.64
C ASN A 136 13.02 16.13 14.18
N THR A 137 12.61 15.06 13.48
CA THR A 137 13.05 14.80 12.10
C THR A 137 12.60 15.91 11.17
N ALA A 138 13.42 16.19 10.15
CA ALA A 138 13.06 17.16 9.12
C ALA A 138 11.84 16.68 8.31
N ILE A 139 10.97 17.60 7.90
CA ILE A 139 9.90 17.33 6.95
C ILE A 139 10.36 17.76 5.56
N LEU A 140 10.21 16.86 4.57
CA LEU A 140 10.46 17.16 3.17
C LEU A 140 9.27 17.91 2.56
N ILE A 141 9.41 19.21 2.29
CA ILE A 141 8.37 20.03 1.66
C ILE A 141 8.76 20.30 0.20
N GLY A 142 8.19 19.51 -0.73
CA GLY A 142 8.33 19.70 -2.18
C GLY A 142 9.59 19.09 -2.82
N TYR A 143 9.44 18.51 -4.02
CA TYR A 143 10.51 17.82 -4.74
C TYR A 143 11.67 18.72 -5.21
N ASN A 144 11.48 20.05 -5.28
CA ASN A 144 12.40 20.95 -5.99
C ASN A 144 13.04 22.08 -5.16
N GLN A 145 12.76 22.24 -3.86
CA GLN A 145 13.34 23.36 -3.09
C GLN A 145 14.03 23.00 -1.77
N GLY A 146 14.11 21.72 -1.38
CA GLY A 146 14.92 21.30 -0.23
C GLY A 146 14.61 22.05 1.08
N ILE A 147 13.43 22.66 1.19
CA ILE A 147 13.03 23.43 2.36
C ILE A 147 12.76 22.41 3.46
N LYS A 148 13.68 22.37 4.43
CA LYS A 148 13.57 21.56 5.63
C LYS A 148 12.90 22.39 6.70
N THR A 149 11.77 21.93 7.21
CA THR A 149 11.20 22.42 8.46
C THR A 149 11.19 21.29 9.48
N THR A 150 11.28 21.63 10.75
CA THR A 150 11.16 20.69 11.86
C THR A 150 9.79 20.89 12.52
N ILE A 151 9.35 19.92 13.32
CA ILE A 151 8.06 19.97 14.02
C ILE A 151 8.18 20.82 15.28
#